data_AF-E9UPQ7-F1
#
_entry.id   AF-E9UPQ7-F1
#
_cell.length_a   1.000
_cell.length_b   1.000
_cell.length_c   1.000
_cell.angle_alpha   90.00
_cell.angle_beta   90.00
_cell.angle_gamma   90.00
#
_symmetry.space_group_name_H-M   'P 1'
#
loop_
_entity.id
_entity.type
_entity.pdbx_description
1 polymer ?
#
loop_
_entity_poly.entity_id
_entity_poly.type
_entity_poly.pdbx_seq_one_letter_code
_entity_poly.pdbx_strand_id
1 'polypeptide(L)'
;MWVGAAMAVLGVYVFYLEVDASNRKTFGADYATTDGLVQTGLMISMVVSIVFAVLEVGLWVTMALTNQQGFRWARIVATVLASIGLIYAIFVIATSAFSETLIVPSIAYNIVNEALAIAVVVMLWHPKSTTYYHAKAMERAMRVVRQDAGTS
;
A
#
# COMPACT_ATOMS: atom_id res chain seq x y z
N MET A 1 6.18 -8.28 -2.59
CA MET A 1 4.79 -8.35 -3.08
C MET A 1 3.88 -8.92 -1.99
N TRP A 2 4.02 -10.19 -1.59
CA TRP A 2 3.27 -10.76 -0.44
C TRP A 2 3.45 -10.01 0.88
N VAL A 3 4.65 -9.51 1.15
CA VAL A 3 4.93 -8.66 2.32
C VAL A 3 4.09 -7.38 2.29
N GLY A 4 3.89 -6.76 1.12
CA GLY A 4 3.04 -5.58 0.98
C GLY A 4 1.57 -5.87 1.28
N ALA A 5 1.06 -7.03 0.85
CA ALA A 5 -0.29 -7.46 1.18
C ALA A 5 -0.47 -7.72 2.69
N ALA A 6 0.53 -8.33 3.34
CA ALA A 6 0.52 -8.52 4.79
C ALA A 6 0.58 -7.18 5.55
N MET A 7 1.38 -6.22 5.05
CA MET A 7 1.47 -4.88 5.61
C MET A 7 0.16 -4.11 5.50
N ALA A 8 -0.56 -4.20 4.38
CA ALA A 8 -1.87 -3.56 4.22
C ALA A 8 -2.88 -4.03 5.29
N VAL A 9 -2.90 -5.34 5.60
CA VAL A 9 -3.74 -5.88 6.68
C VAL A 9 -3.31 -5.35 8.05
N LEU A 10 -2.00 -5.31 8.30
CA LEU A 10 -1.44 -4.75 9.54
C LEU A 10 -1.79 -3.26 9.68
N GLY A 11 -1.80 -2.51 8.58
CA GLY A 11 -2.14 -1.10 8.54
C GLY A 11 -3.56 -0.80 9.00
N VAL A 12 -4.54 -1.63 8.63
CA VAL A 12 -5.93 -1.51 9.12
C VAL A 12 -5.98 -1.63 10.64
N TYR A 13 -5.24 -2.59 11.20
CA TYR A 13 -5.19 -2.80 12.65
C TYR A 13 -4.54 -1.62 13.37
N VAL A 14 -3.42 -1.11 12.84
CA VAL A 14 -2.73 0.06 13.39
C VAL A 14 -3.62 1.30 13.35
N PHE A 15 -4.31 1.54 12.23
CA PHE A 15 -5.28 2.63 12.10
C PHE A 15 -6.40 2.53 13.13
N TYR A 16 -6.92 1.32 13.37
CA TYR A 16 -7.92 1.11 14.42
C TYR A 16 -7.41 1.52 15.81
N LEU A 17 -6.18 1.16 16.16
CA LEU A 17 -5.57 1.54 17.44
C LEU A 17 -5.41 3.07 17.59
N GLU A 18 -5.10 3.77 16.50
CA GLU A 18 -5.03 5.24 16.48
C GLU A 18 -6.37 5.89 16.77
N VAL A 19 -7.39 5.43 16.04
CA VAL A 19 -8.74 5.95 16.17
C VAL A 19 -9.30 5.65 17.56
N ASP A 20 -9.04 4.46 18.13
CA ASP A 20 -9.43 4.11 19.50
C ASP A 20 -8.77 5.02 20.53
N ALA A 21 -7.44 5.16 20.47
CA ALA A 21 -6.71 5.97 21.43
C ALA A 21 -7.08 7.46 21.35
N SER A 22 -7.31 7.98 20.15
CA SER A 22 -7.72 9.38 19.93
C SER A 22 -9.10 9.65 20.50
N ASN A 23 -10.07 8.76 20.23
CA ASN A 23 -11.42 8.92 20.76
C ASN A 23 -11.49 8.70 22.26
N ARG A 24 -10.75 7.73 22.81
CA ARG A 24 -10.67 7.53 24.27
C ARG A 24 -10.13 8.77 24.99
N LYS A 25 -9.15 9.46 24.41
CA LYS A 25 -8.63 10.73 24.96
C LYS A 25 -9.66 11.86 24.90
N THR A 26 -10.44 11.93 23.82
CA THR A 26 -11.36 13.05 23.55
C THR A 26 -12.69 12.89 24.29
N PHE A 27 -13.21 11.65 24.36
CA PHE A 27 -14.57 11.35 24.79
C PHE A 27 -14.65 10.42 26.02
N GLY A 28 -13.52 9.97 26.57
CA GLY A 28 -13.47 9.04 27.72
C GLY A 28 -13.53 7.57 27.30
N ALA A 29 -13.48 6.64 28.25
CA ALA A 29 -13.32 5.20 27.97
C ALA A 29 -14.57 4.53 27.36
N ASP A 30 -15.77 5.01 27.68
CA ASP A 30 -17.04 4.38 27.27
C ASP A 30 -17.68 5.01 26.02
N TYR A 31 -16.94 5.89 25.35
CA TYR A 31 -17.41 6.73 24.23
C TYR A 31 -18.15 5.96 23.12
N ALA A 32 -17.71 4.74 22.81
CA ALA A 32 -18.29 3.93 21.75
C ALA A 32 -19.66 3.33 22.11
N THR A 33 -20.01 3.30 23.40
CA THR A 33 -21.31 2.82 23.89
C THR A 33 -22.23 3.95 24.32
N THR A 34 -21.67 5.11 24.66
CA THR A 34 -22.42 6.27 25.16
C THR A 34 -22.91 7.18 24.04
N ASP A 35 -22.19 7.26 22.91
CA ASP A 35 -22.52 8.16 21.80
C ASP A 35 -22.68 7.40 20.47
N GLY A 36 -23.92 7.32 19.99
CA GLY A 36 -24.26 6.65 18.72
C GLY A 36 -23.65 7.33 17.49
N LEU A 37 -23.39 8.65 17.53
CA LEU A 37 -22.73 9.36 16.44
C LEU A 37 -21.25 8.98 16.37
N VAL A 38 -20.57 8.90 17.52
CA VAL A 38 -19.16 8.49 17.58
C VAL A 38 -19.01 7.03 17.16
N GLN A 39 -19.90 6.14 17.62
CA GLN A 39 -19.91 4.74 17.19
C GLN A 39 -20.12 4.58 15.68
N THR A 40 -21.03 5.36 15.10
CA THR A 40 -21.28 5.34 13.64
C THR A 40 -20.05 5.83 12.88
N GLY A 41 -19.40 6.90 13.35
CA GLY A 41 -18.15 7.41 12.77
C GLY A 41 -17.01 6.38 12.79
N LEU A 42 -16.84 5.68 13.92
CA LEU A 42 -15.88 4.57 14.04
C LEU A 42 -16.13 3.49 12.98
N MET A 43 -17.37 3.00 12.88
CA MET A 43 -17.73 1.96 11.92
C MET A 43 -17.48 2.41 10.47
N ILE A 44 -17.87 3.63 10.12
CA ILE A 44 -17.63 4.18 8.77
C ILE A 44 -16.12 4.24 8.48
N SER A 45 -15.32 4.77 9.41
CA SER A 45 -13.87 4.86 9.24
C SER A 45 -13.22 3.49 9.07
N MET A 46 -13.67 2.49 9.83
CA MET A 46 -13.20 1.11 9.73
C MET A 46 -13.53 0.49 8.37
N VAL A 47 -14.78 0.64 7.90
CA VAL A 47 -15.22 0.12 6.60
C VAL A 47 -14.42 0.76 5.47
N VAL A 48 -14.23 2.08 5.52
CA VAL A 48 -13.43 2.82 4.54
C VAL A 48 -12.00 2.30 4.53
N SER A 49 -11.35 2.15 5.69
CA SER A 49 -9.98 1.63 5.79
C SER A 49 -9.85 0.20 5.28
N ILE A 50 -10.82 -0.67 5.55
CA ILE A 50 -10.84 -2.04 5.02
C ILE A 50 -10.96 -2.02 3.50
N VAL A 51 -11.84 -1.20 2.93
CA VAL A 51 -11.99 -1.07 1.47
C VAL A 51 -10.67 -0.63 0.84
N PHE A 52 -10.01 0.38 1.40
CA PHE A 52 -8.71 0.83 0.90
C PHE A 52 -7.64 -0.25 1.02
N ALA A 53 -7.57 -0.99 2.13
CA ALA A 53 -6.62 -2.08 2.29
C ALA A 53 -6.85 -3.21 1.26
N VAL A 54 -8.11 -3.53 0.96
CA VAL A 54 -8.44 -4.52 -0.09
C VAL A 54 -7.98 -4.02 -1.47
N LEU A 55 -8.22 -2.75 -1.78
CA LEU A 55 -7.74 -2.14 -3.03
C LEU A 55 -6.22 -2.15 -3.12
N GLU A 56 -5.53 -1.83 -2.02
CA GLU A 56 -4.08 -1.85 -1.94
C GLU A 56 -3.53 -3.27 -2.14
N VAL A 57 -4.09 -4.27 -1.45
CA VAL A 57 -3.74 -5.68 -1.64
C VAL A 57 -3.96 -6.10 -3.10
N GLY A 58 -5.11 -5.75 -3.69
CA GLY A 58 -5.41 -6.04 -5.09
C GLY A 58 -4.39 -5.42 -6.04
N LEU A 59 -3.95 -4.20 -5.76
CA LEU A 59 -2.91 -3.50 -6.51
C LEU A 59 -1.55 -4.18 -6.38
N TRP A 60 -1.16 -4.60 -5.17
CA TRP A 60 0.06 -5.39 -4.92
C TRP A 60 0.04 -6.73 -5.66
N VAL A 61 -1.08 -7.45 -5.64
CA VAL A 61 -1.24 -8.71 -6.38
C VAL A 61 -1.13 -8.47 -7.89
N THR A 62 -1.79 -7.44 -8.41
CA THR A 62 -1.74 -7.08 -9.83
C THR A 62 -0.32 -6.70 -10.26
N MET A 63 0.42 -5.96 -9.43
CA MET A 63 1.84 -5.66 -9.66
C MET A 63 2.71 -6.92 -9.63
N ALA A 64 2.42 -7.88 -8.75
CA ALA A 64 3.17 -9.14 -8.68
C ALA A 64 3.04 -9.94 -9.97
N LEU A 65 1.81 -10.09 -10.46
CA LEU A 65 1.49 -10.82 -11.69
C LEU A 65 2.10 -10.14 -12.92
N THR A 66 2.03 -8.81 -12.99
CA THR A 66 2.55 -8.05 -14.13
C THR A 66 4.06 -7.91 -14.13
N ASN A 67 4.71 -7.92 -12.96
CA ASN A 67 6.16 -8.03 -12.85
C ASN A 67 6.68 -9.35 -13.42
N GLN A 68 6.01 -10.47 -13.13
CA GLN A 68 6.38 -11.76 -13.71
C GLN A 68 6.24 -11.77 -15.25
N GLN A 69 5.26 -11.01 -15.76
CA GLN A 69 4.95 -10.89 -17.18
C GLN A 69 5.81 -9.87 -17.95
N GLY A 70 6.72 -9.15 -17.27
CA GLY A 70 7.66 -8.26 -17.94
C GLY A 70 7.09 -6.90 -18.36
N PHE A 71 5.97 -6.46 -17.78
CA PHE A 71 5.37 -5.17 -18.12
C PHE A 71 6.05 -3.99 -17.39
N ARG A 72 6.43 -2.95 -18.13
CA ARG A 72 7.12 -1.76 -17.61
C ARG A 72 6.25 -0.82 -16.76
N TRP A 73 4.91 -0.87 -16.91
CA TRP A 73 4.00 0.02 -16.19
C TRP A 73 4.00 -0.22 -14.66
N ALA A 74 4.26 -1.46 -14.22
CA ALA A 74 4.37 -1.81 -12.81
C ALA A 74 5.45 -1.00 -12.08
N ARG A 75 6.51 -0.59 -12.78
CA ARG A 75 7.57 0.27 -12.22
C ARG A 75 7.08 1.69 -11.93
N ILE A 76 6.33 2.26 -12.87
CA ILE A 76 5.77 3.62 -12.74
C ILE A 76 4.76 3.66 -11.60
N VAL A 77 3.89 2.65 -11.52
CA VAL A 77 2.89 2.56 -10.44
C VAL A 77 3.56 2.38 -9.09
N ALA A 78 4.59 1.52 -8.97
CA ALA A 78 5.33 1.37 -7.73
C ALA A 78 5.98 2.69 -7.27
N THR A 79 6.54 3.50 -8.18
CA THR A 79 7.10 4.81 -7.83
C THR A 79 6.04 5.81 -7.39
N VAL A 80 4.89 5.83 -8.06
CA VAL A 80 3.78 6.73 -7.69
C VAL A 80 3.23 6.36 -6.31
N LEU A 81 3.04 5.06 -6.05
CA LEU A 81 2.56 4.58 -4.75
C LEU A 81 3.54 4.86 -3.63
N ALA A 82 4.85 4.66 -3.85
CA ALA A 82 5.86 5.01 -2.85
C ALA A 82 5.83 6.52 -2.54
N SER A 83 5.75 7.38 -3.55
CA SER A 83 5.67 8.83 -3.33
C SER A 83 4.41 9.25 -2.57
N ILE A 84 3.25 8.65 -2.90
CA ILE A 84 1.99 8.91 -2.19
C ILE A 84 2.07 8.40 -0.75
N GLY A 85 2.60 7.19 -0.55
CA GLY A 85 2.84 6.58 0.75
C GLY A 85 3.70 7.47 1.63
N LEU A 86 4.78 8.01 1.09
CA LEU A 86 5.68 8.92 1.79
C LEU A 86 4.97 10.21 2.24
N ILE A 87 4.20 10.84 1.34
CA ILE A 87 3.43 12.05 1.67
C ILE A 87 2.40 11.74 2.75
N TYR A 88 1.71 10.60 2.63
CA TYR A 88 0.72 10.17 3.60
C TYR A 88 1.34 9.89 4.97
N ALA A 89 2.47 9.18 5.02
CA ALA A 89 3.20 8.91 6.26
C ALA A 89 3.63 10.21 6.95
N ILE A 90 4.15 11.18 6.20
CA ILE A 90 4.49 12.51 6.72
C ILE A 90 3.25 13.20 7.29
N PHE A 91 2.13 13.17 6.57
CA PHE A 91 0.87 13.77 7.01
C PHE A 91 0.34 13.14 8.30
N VAL A 92 0.34 11.81 8.40
CA VAL A 92 -0.10 11.07 9.61
C VAL A 92 0.80 11.38 10.80
N ILE A 93 2.12 11.37 10.60
CA ILE A 93 3.08 11.69 11.67
C ILE A 93 2.92 13.14 12.13
N ALA A 94 2.77 14.08 11.19
CA ALA A 94 2.59 15.49 11.51
C ALA A 94 1.30 15.73 12.31
N THR A 95 0.16 15.21 11.83
CA THR A 95 -1.13 15.35 12.51
C THR A 95 -1.12 14.71 13.90
N SER A 96 -0.56 13.50 14.02
CA SER A 96 -0.43 12.82 15.32
C SER A 96 0.45 13.58 16.31
N ALA A 97 1.49 14.27 15.83
CA ALA A 97 2.36 15.11 16.67
C ALA A 97 1.63 16.35 17.19
N PHE A 98 0.83 17.01 16.35
CA PHE A 98 0.03 18.17 16.75
C PHE A 98 -1.10 17.82 17.73
N SER A 99 -1.68 16.62 17.60
CA SER A 99 -2.79 16.17 18.45
C SER A 99 -2.35 15.48 19.75
N GLU A 100 -1.04 15.37 20.00
CA GLU A 100 -0.46 14.56 21.10
C GLU A 100 -0.99 13.12 21.14
N THR A 101 -1.45 12.60 19.99
CA THR A 101 -1.99 11.24 19.83
C THR A 101 -0.95 10.27 19.29
N LEU A 102 0.33 10.67 19.23
CA LEU A 102 1.42 9.80 18.79
C LEU A 102 1.41 8.47 19.55
N ILE A 103 1.21 7.38 18.79
CA ILE A 103 1.32 6.02 19.30
C ILE A 103 2.53 5.37 18.67
N VAL A 104 3.41 4.82 19.51
CA VAL A 104 4.68 4.21 19.07
C VAL A 104 4.49 3.12 17.99
N PRO A 105 3.48 2.24 18.05
CA PRO A 105 3.25 1.23 17.00
C PRO A 105 2.94 1.83 15.64
N SER A 106 2.26 2.96 15.59
CA SER A 106 1.93 3.66 14.35
C SER A 106 3.14 4.22 13.65
N ILE A 107 4.04 4.85 14.41
CA ILE A 107 5.28 5.40 13.88
C ILE A 107 6.14 4.26 13.33
N ALA A 108 6.28 3.18 14.09
CA ALA A 108 7.03 2.00 13.68
C ALA A 108 6.45 1.39 12.39
N TYR A 109 5.13 1.23 12.33
CA TYR A 109 4.44 0.72 11.13
C TYR A 109 4.71 1.60 9.91
N ASN A 110 4.51 2.91 10.01
CA ASN A 110 4.70 3.84 8.89
C ASN A 110 6.15 3.83 8.38
N ILE A 111 7.13 3.83 9.28
CA ILE A 111 8.55 3.76 8.91
C ILE A 111 8.87 2.45 8.19
N VAL A 112 8.41 1.31 8.73
CA VAL A 112 8.69 -0.01 8.13
C VAL A 112 8.00 -0.16 6.78
N ASN A 113 6.75 0.30 6.66
CA ASN A 113 6.00 0.25 5.41
C ASN A 113 6.67 1.10 4.33
N GLU A 114 7.12 2.30 4.69
CA GLU A 114 7.79 3.19 3.74
C GLU A 114 9.17 2.66 3.32
N ALA A 115 9.95 2.14 4.27
CA ALA A 115 11.22 1.48 3.97
C ALA A 115 11.04 0.29 3.02
N LEU A 116 9.97 -0.49 3.19
CA LEU A 116 9.60 -1.57 2.29
C LEU A 116 9.23 -1.05 0.89
N ALA A 117 8.43 0.02 0.80
CA ALA A 117 8.05 0.62 -0.47
C ALA A 117 9.28 1.11 -1.24
N ILE A 118 10.20 1.80 -0.57
CA ILE A 118 11.48 2.26 -1.15
C ILE A 118 12.31 1.06 -1.61
N ALA A 119 12.45 0.02 -0.78
CA ALA A 119 13.21 -1.18 -1.14
C ALA A 119 12.63 -1.87 -2.38
N VAL A 120 11.31 -1.95 -2.50
CA VAL A 120 10.62 -2.50 -3.69
C VAL A 120 10.94 -1.67 -4.93
N VAL A 121 10.88 -0.34 -4.84
CA VAL A 121 11.23 0.56 -5.95
C VAL A 121 12.70 0.35 -6.36
N VAL A 122 13.64 0.38 -5.42
CA VAL A 122 15.07 0.20 -5.71
C VAL A 122 15.32 -1.14 -6.41
N MET A 123 14.71 -2.23 -5.91
CA MET A 123 14.87 -3.56 -6.48
C MET A 123 14.25 -3.68 -7.88
N LEU A 124 13.14 -2.97 -8.13
CA LEU A 124 12.50 -2.88 -9.44
C LEU A 124 13.37 -2.16 -10.46
N TRP A 125 14.07 -1.11 -10.06
CA TRP A 125 14.96 -0.33 -10.93
C TRP A 125 16.37 -0.91 -11.08
N HIS A 126 16.70 -1.96 -10.31
CA HIS A 126 18.00 -2.62 -10.40
C HIS A 126 18.29 -3.15 -11.82
N PRO A 127 19.52 -2.98 -12.36
CA PRO A 127 19.86 -3.31 -13.75
C PRO A 127 19.57 -4.77 -14.14
N LYS A 128 19.78 -5.73 -13.23
CA LYS A 128 19.42 -7.14 -13.45
C LYS A 128 17.93 -7.36 -13.74
N SER A 129 17.06 -6.63 -13.04
CA SER A 129 15.62 -6.64 -13.28
C SER A 129 15.32 -6.07 -14.66
N THR A 130 15.99 -4.97 -15.05
CA THR A 130 15.84 -4.33 -16.37
C THR A 130 16.16 -5.28 -17.51
N THR A 131 17.25 -6.06 -17.43
CA THR A 131 17.59 -7.07 -18.44
C THR A 131 16.50 -8.14 -18.59
N TYR A 132 15.90 -8.59 -17.48
CA TYR A 132 14.78 -9.55 -17.51
C TYR A 132 13.55 -8.98 -18.22
N TYR A 133 13.17 -7.73 -17.94
CA TYR A 133 12.05 -7.06 -18.63
C TYR A 133 12.30 -6.92 -20.14
N HIS A 134 13.53 -6.60 -20.54
CA HIS A 134 13.91 -6.53 -21.95
C HIS A 134 13.82 -7.90 -22.64
N ALA A 135 14.30 -8.96 -22.00
CA ALA A 135 14.22 -10.32 -22.55
C ALA A 135 12.77 -10.78 -22.75
N LYS A 136 11.89 -10.53 -21.77
CA LYS A 136 10.45 -10.87 -21.87
C LYS A 136 9.70 -10.06 -22.94
N ALA A 137 10.04 -8.78 -23.08
CA ALA A 137 9.47 -7.94 -24.15
C ALA A 137 9.87 -8.45 -25.54
N MET A 138 11.13 -8.84 -25.72
CA MET A 138 11.66 -9.44 -26.95
C MET A 138 10.95 -10.77 -27.28
N GLU A 139 10.75 -11.64 -26.28
CA GLU A 139 10.04 -12.92 -26.44
C GLU A 139 8.60 -12.72 -26.95
N ARG A 140 7.88 -11.71 -26.43
CA ARG A 140 6.53 -11.38 -26.91
C ARG A 140 6.52 -10.85 -28.33
N ALA A 141 7.42 -9.93 -28.66
CA ALA A 141 7.53 -9.40 -30.02
C ALA A 141 7.78 -10.52 -31.05
N MET A 142 8.65 -11.48 -30.72
CA MET A 142 8.90 -12.64 -31.57
C MET A 142 7.71 -13.57 -31.71
N ARG A 143 6.88 -13.75 -30.66
CA ARG A 143 5.66 -14.58 -30.76
C ARG A 143 4.63 -13.98 -31.73
N VAL A 144 4.46 -12.66 -31.72
CA VAL A 144 3.54 -11.98 -32.65
C VAL A 144 4.03 -12.16 -34.10
N VAL A 145 5.30 -11.86 -34.37
CA VAL A 145 5.90 -12.04 -35.70
C VAL A 145 5.76 -13.49 -36.21
N ARG A 146 5.91 -14.48 -35.32
CA ARG A 146 5.78 -15.89 -35.66
C ARG A 146 4.33 -16.31 -35.94
N GLN A 147 3.34 -15.68 -35.31
CA GLN A 147 1.93 -15.89 -35.64
C GLN A 147 1.60 -15.33 -37.03
N ASP A 148 2.08 -14.13 -37.35
CA ASP A 148 1.82 -13.48 -38.63
C ASP A 148 2.47 -14.24 -39.81
N ALA A 149 3.64 -14.84 -39.58
CA ALA A 149 4.35 -15.64 -40.58
C ALA A 149 3.74 -17.04 -40.83
N GLY A 150 2.82 -17.51 -39.98
CA GLY A 150 2.17 -18.82 -40.11
C GLY A 150 0.80 -18.78 -40.77
N THR A 151 0.27 -17.58 -41.07
CA THR A 151 -1.09 -17.36 -41.61
C THR A 151 -1.11 -16.91 -43.07
N SER A 152 0.04 -16.87 -43.75
CA SER A 152 0.20 -16.55 -45.19
C SER A 152 0.48 -17.81 -46.01
#